data_AF-A0A8T4NG26-F1
#
_entry.id   AF-A0A8T4NG26-F1
#
_cell.length_a   1.000
_cell.length_b   1.000
_cell.length_c   1.000
_cell.angle_alpha   90.00
_cell.angle_beta   90.00
_cell.angle_gamma   90.00
#
_symmetry.space_group_name_H-M   'P 1'
#
loop_
_entity.id
_entity.type
_entity.pdbx_description
1 polymer ?
#
loop_
_entity_poly.entity_id
_entity_poly.type
_entity_poly.pdbx_seq_one_letter_code
_entity_poly.pdbx_strand_id
1 'polypeptide(L)'
;MKKTIKNSDETRKSIIKELKNHQIAALSRGILLPSPLCSEIASFIERNSIVEIKKRNMMDGICPHCCKAHIKNLAEAYSLAPKATEHLLSLFEGEIGHEGYYLDENTLCKVMPLIQNKFRNFAEEIKNEDCANPAFA
;
A
#
# COMPACT_ATOMS: atom_id res chain seq x y z
N MET A 1 19.97 -13.36 22.34
CA MET A 1 19.27 -14.27 21.40
C MET A 1 19.58 -13.80 19.99
N LYS A 2 20.26 -14.63 19.18
CA LYS A 2 20.53 -14.31 17.76
C LYS A 2 19.22 -14.55 16.98
N LYS A 3 18.62 -13.50 16.42
CA LYS A 3 17.54 -13.66 15.43
C LYS A 3 18.14 -14.36 14.21
N THR A 4 17.62 -15.53 13.87
CA THR A 4 18.06 -16.29 12.70
C THR A 4 17.48 -15.62 11.44
N ILE A 5 18.27 -14.76 10.80
CA ILE A 5 17.89 -14.00 9.59
C ILE A 5 17.95 -14.92 8.35
N LYS A 6 17.14 -15.99 8.30
CA LYS A 6 17.13 -16.91 7.14
C LYS A 6 15.76 -17.08 6.46
N ASN A 7 14.71 -16.36 6.87
CA ASN A 7 13.34 -16.53 6.36
C ASN A 7 12.65 -15.27 5.79
N SER A 8 13.29 -14.09 5.76
CA SER A 8 12.61 -12.85 5.28
C SER A 8 12.35 -12.87 3.77
N ASP A 9 13.32 -13.31 2.97
CA ASP A 9 13.23 -13.27 1.50
C ASP A 9 12.10 -14.15 0.95
N GLU A 10 11.89 -15.34 1.52
CA GLU A 10 10.78 -16.22 1.10
C GLU A 10 9.42 -15.66 1.51
N THR A 11 9.36 -15.03 2.68
CA THR A 11 8.16 -14.37 3.19
C THR A 11 7.78 -13.18 2.30
N ARG A 12 8.74 -12.31 2.00
CA ARG A 12 8.56 -11.17 1.10
C ARG A 12 8.09 -11.63 -0.29
N LYS A 13 8.70 -12.68 -0.85
CA LYS A 13 8.28 -13.27 -2.13
C LYS A 13 6.84 -13.78 -2.09
N SER A 14 6.42 -14.38 -0.97
CA SER A 14 5.04 -14.86 -0.79
C SER A 14 4.03 -13.71 -0.74
N ILE A 15 4.31 -12.67 0.06
CA ILE A 15 3.44 -11.48 0.17
C ILE A 15 3.31 -10.79 -1.19
N ILE A 16 4.43 -10.57 -1.89
CA ILE A 16 4.43 -9.97 -3.23
C ILE A 16 3.61 -10.81 -4.20
N LYS A 17 3.71 -12.15 -4.13
CA LYS A 17 2.92 -13.04 -4.98
C LYS A 17 1.42 -12.89 -4.71
N GLU A 18 1.02 -12.83 -3.44
CA GLU A 18 -0.38 -12.66 -3.05
C GLU A 18 -0.92 -11.30 -3.51
N LEU A 19 -0.19 -10.21 -3.28
CA LEU A 19 -0.55 -8.87 -3.76
C LEU A 19 -0.64 -8.81 -5.29
N LYS A 20 0.24 -9.51 -6.03
CA LYS A 20 0.14 -9.64 -7.49
C LYS A 20 -1.13 -10.37 -7.92
N ASN A 21 -1.54 -11.42 -7.20
CA ASN A 21 -2.79 -12.11 -7.49
C ASN A 21 -4.00 -11.18 -7.29
N HIS A 22 -3.98 -10.36 -6.22
CA HIS A 22 -4.99 -9.33 -6.00
C HIS A 22 -4.97 -8.25 -7.08
N GLN A 23 -3.79 -7.82 -7.52
CA GLN A 23 -3.64 -6.86 -8.62
C GLN A 23 -4.27 -7.39 -9.93
N ILE A 24 -4.04 -8.66 -10.25
CA ILE A 24 -4.65 -9.32 -11.43
C ILE A 24 -6.18 -9.42 -11.27
N ALA A 25 -6.65 -9.82 -10.09
CA ALA A 25 -8.09 -9.94 -9.81
C ALA A 25 -8.82 -8.58 -9.71
N ALA A 26 -8.11 -7.51 -9.36
CA ALA A 26 -8.61 -6.14 -9.38
C ALA A 26 -8.72 -5.65 -10.83
N LEU A 27 -7.70 -5.93 -11.64
CA LEU A 27 -7.66 -5.53 -13.04
C LEU A 27 -8.82 -6.12 -13.85
N SER A 28 -9.19 -7.38 -13.61
CA SER A 28 -10.35 -8.01 -14.27
C SER A 28 -11.70 -7.34 -13.94
N ARG A 29 -11.75 -6.51 -12.89
CA ARG A 29 -12.89 -5.70 -12.46
C ARG A 29 -12.75 -4.22 -12.82
N GLY A 30 -11.74 -3.87 -13.62
CA GLY A 30 -11.45 -2.50 -14.02
C GLY A 30 -10.81 -1.64 -12.93
N ILE A 31 -10.24 -2.26 -11.88
CA ILE A 31 -9.56 -1.56 -10.78
C ILE A 31 -8.06 -1.65 -11.01
N LEU A 32 -7.40 -0.49 -11.13
CA LEU A 32 -5.95 -0.41 -11.29
C LEU A 32 -5.27 -0.22 -9.92
N LEU A 33 -4.42 -1.16 -9.55
CA LEU A 33 -3.53 -1.05 -8.38
C LEU A 33 -2.09 -0.82 -8.88
N PRO A 34 -1.44 0.32 -8.59
CA PRO A 34 -0.07 0.58 -9.02
C PRO A 34 0.93 -0.39 -8.39
N SER A 35 1.86 -0.94 -9.17
CA SER A 35 2.93 -1.82 -8.68
C SER A 35 3.82 -1.20 -7.59
N PRO A 36 4.16 0.11 -7.62
CA PRO A 36 4.89 0.74 -6.53
C PRO A 36 4.13 0.65 -5.20
N LEU A 37 2.82 0.89 -5.22
CA LEU A 37 1.98 0.81 -4.03
C LEU A 37 1.92 -0.61 -3.46
N CYS A 38 1.79 -1.64 -4.32
CA CYS A 38 1.87 -3.03 -3.86
C CYS A 38 3.24 -3.36 -3.23
N SER A 39 4.32 -2.73 -3.71
CA SER A 39 5.67 -2.95 -3.17
C SER A 39 5.87 -2.29 -1.81
N GLU A 40 5.29 -1.11 -1.61
CA GLU A 40 5.24 -0.43 -0.31
C GLU A 40 4.41 -1.21 0.72
N ILE A 41 3.23 -1.73 0.33
CA ILE A 41 2.40 -2.58 1.20
C ILE A 41 3.19 -3.84 1.62
N ALA A 42 3.86 -4.50 0.68
CA ALA A 42 4.67 -5.68 1.00
C ALA A 42 5.79 -5.36 2.00
N SER A 43 6.43 -4.20 1.83
CA SER A 43 7.50 -3.75 2.70
C SER A 43 6.98 -3.37 4.08
N PHE A 44 5.77 -2.80 4.18
CA PHE A 44 5.09 -2.54 5.46
C PHE A 44 4.78 -3.83 6.20
N ILE A 45 4.26 -4.84 5.51
CA ILE A 45 3.94 -6.13 6.11
C ILE A 45 5.20 -6.82 6.63
N GLU A 46 6.26 -6.83 5.83
CA GLU A 46 7.53 -7.48 6.18
C GLU A 46 8.14 -6.91 7.47
N ARG A 47 8.14 -5.58 7.62
CA ARG A 47 8.78 -4.91 8.76
C ARG A 47 7.93 -4.82 10.02
N ASN A 48 6.60 -4.93 9.89
CA ASN A 48 5.66 -4.89 11.02
C ASN A 48 5.14 -6.26 11.45
N SER A 49 5.61 -7.34 10.83
CA SER A 49 5.25 -8.69 11.27
C SER A 49 5.88 -9.03 12.63
N ILE A 50 5.03 -9.41 13.59
CA ILE A 50 5.38 -9.74 14.98
C ILE A 50 5.88 -11.20 15.09
N VAL A 51 5.42 -12.08 14.19
CA VAL A 51 5.88 -13.48 14.10
C VAL A 51 6.55 -13.74 12.76
N GLU A 52 7.37 -14.79 12.69
CA GLU A 52 7.77 -15.34 11.39
C GLU A 52 6.51 -15.80 10.66
N ILE A 53 6.15 -15.10 9.58
CA ILE A 53 5.00 -15.42 8.75
C ILE A 53 5.20 -16.83 8.20
N LYS A 54 4.44 -17.80 8.71
CA LYS A 54 4.54 -19.20 8.29
C LYS A 54 3.83 -19.39 6.95
N LYS A 55 4.37 -18.84 5.86
CA LYS A 55 4.07 -19.10 4.42
C LYS A 55 2.60 -19.16 3.95
N ARG A 56 1.58 -19.10 4.81
CA ARG A 56 0.21 -19.50 4.49
C ARG A 56 -0.74 -18.33 4.29
N ASN A 57 -0.47 -17.15 4.88
CA ASN A 57 -1.36 -16.01 4.75
C ASN A 57 -0.61 -14.68 4.94
N MET A 58 -0.84 -13.67 4.09
CA MET A 58 -0.29 -12.31 4.27
C MET A 58 -0.73 -11.63 5.58
N MET A 59 -1.78 -12.16 6.21
CA MET A 59 -2.37 -11.66 7.45
C MET A 59 -1.68 -12.21 8.72
N ASP A 60 -0.91 -13.30 8.60
CA ASP A 60 -0.37 -13.97 9.77
C ASP A 60 0.70 -13.10 10.43
N GLY A 61 0.43 -12.65 11.66
CA GLY A 61 1.43 -11.96 12.46
C GLY A 61 1.50 -10.45 12.30
N ILE A 62 0.57 -9.84 11.57
CA ILE A 62 0.46 -8.39 11.46
C ILE A 62 -0.85 -7.87 12.06
N CYS A 63 -0.81 -6.67 12.63
CA CYS A 63 -2.04 -6.00 13.04
C CYS A 63 -2.83 -5.51 11.82
N PRO A 64 -4.04 -6.02 11.55
CA PRO A 64 -4.80 -5.65 10.36
C PRO A 64 -5.24 -4.18 10.39
N HIS A 65 -5.47 -3.61 11.58
CA HIS A 65 -5.82 -2.21 11.72
C HIS A 65 -4.66 -1.29 11.29
N CYS A 66 -3.42 -1.66 11.64
CA CYS A 66 -2.23 -0.92 11.21
C CYS A 66 -2.02 -1.02 9.71
N CYS A 67 -2.26 -2.19 9.10
CA CYS A 67 -2.25 -2.34 7.65
C CYS A 67 -3.27 -1.44 6.96
N LYS A 68 -4.53 -1.41 7.43
CA LYS A 68 -5.57 -0.54 6.87
C LYS A 68 -5.18 0.93 6.94
N ALA A 69 -4.67 1.36 8.08
CA ALA A 69 -4.20 2.72 8.27
C ALA A 69 -3.06 3.08 7.30
N HIS A 70 -2.06 2.21 7.16
CA HIS A 70 -0.95 2.42 6.23
C HIS A 70 -1.44 2.47 4.77
N ILE A 71 -2.31 1.54 4.37
CA ILE A 71 -2.91 1.50 3.03
C ILE A 71 -3.72 2.75 2.75
N LYS A 72 -4.49 3.25 3.72
CA LYS A 72 -5.25 4.48 3.59
C LYS A 72 -4.33 5.68 3.33
N ASN A 73 -3.25 5.80 4.10
CA ASN A 73 -2.26 6.87 3.91
C ASN A 73 -1.58 6.75 2.54
N LEU A 74 -1.21 5.54 2.10
CA LEU A 74 -0.67 5.31 0.76
C LEU A 74 -1.71 5.66 -0.32
N ALA A 75 -2.97 5.29 -0.14
CA ALA A 75 -4.02 5.59 -1.11
C ALA A 75 -4.22 7.09 -1.31
N GLU A 76 -4.14 7.86 -0.23
CA GLU A 76 -4.16 9.33 -0.29
C GLU A 76 -2.91 9.88 -0.99
N ALA A 77 -1.72 9.40 -0.62
CA ALA A 77 -0.46 9.84 -1.23
C ALA A 77 -0.39 9.55 -2.74
N TYR A 78 -0.92 8.41 -3.17
CA TYR A 78 -0.98 8.01 -4.59
C TYR A 78 -2.24 8.51 -5.31
N SER A 79 -3.12 9.26 -4.64
CA SER A 79 -4.41 9.70 -5.20
C SER A 79 -5.20 8.56 -5.85
N LEU A 80 -5.25 7.41 -5.18
CA LEU A 80 -5.95 6.23 -5.66
C LEU A 80 -7.45 6.52 -5.85
N ALA A 81 -8.02 5.95 -6.91
CA ALA A 81 -9.46 5.97 -7.12
C ALA A 81 -10.19 5.33 -5.92
N PRO A 82 -11.35 5.85 -5.49
CA PRO A 82 -12.08 5.32 -4.33
C PRO A 82 -12.31 3.81 -4.37
N LYS A 83 -12.66 3.27 -5.55
CA LYS A 83 -12.85 1.82 -5.77
C LYS A 83 -11.57 1.00 -5.53
N ALA A 84 -10.40 1.57 -5.85
CA ALA A 84 -9.11 0.92 -5.61
C ALA A 84 -8.76 0.92 -4.12
N THR A 85 -9.02 2.04 -3.45
CA THR A 85 -8.85 2.16 -1.99
C THR A 85 -9.77 1.20 -1.24
N GLU A 86 -11.05 1.16 -1.58
CA GLU A 86 -12.03 0.22 -1.01
C GLU A 86 -11.59 -1.24 -1.22
N HIS A 87 -11.14 -1.58 -2.42
CA HIS A 87 -10.64 -2.91 -2.72
C HIS A 87 -9.46 -3.30 -1.81
N LEU A 88 -8.45 -2.44 -1.67
CA LEU A 88 -7.30 -2.72 -0.82
C LEU A 88 -7.66 -2.80 0.67
N LEU A 89 -8.52 -1.90 1.16
CA LEU A 89 -8.96 -1.90 2.55
C LEU A 89 -9.81 -3.13 2.87
N SER A 90 -10.55 -3.67 1.89
CA SER A 90 -11.36 -4.89 2.05
C SER A 90 -10.53 -6.16 2.21
N LEU A 91 -9.22 -6.13 1.90
CA LEU A 91 -8.33 -7.27 2.10
C LEU A 91 -8.07 -7.57 3.57
N PHE A 92 -8.23 -6.58 4.44
CA PHE A 92 -7.94 -6.67 5.86
C PHE A 92 -9.26 -6.59 6.64
N GLU A 93 -9.34 -7.26 7.79
CA GLU A 93 -10.47 -7.16 8.70
C GLU A 93 -10.28 -6.01 9.71
N GLY A 94 -11.35 -5.60 10.38
CA GLY A 94 -11.30 -4.62 11.46
C GLY A 94 -11.29 -3.14 11.05
N GLU A 95 -10.93 -2.27 11.98
CA GLU A 95 -11.01 -0.81 11.85
C GLU A 95 -9.73 -0.19 11.25
N ILE A 96 -9.82 1.08 10.84
CA ILE A 96 -8.65 1.82 10.35
C ILE A 96 -7.84 2.36 11.53
N GLY A 97 -6.70 1.72 11.78
CA GLY A 97 -5.80 2.11 12.87
C GLY A 97 -6.39 1.88 14.27
N HIS A 98 -5.72 2.47 15.25
CA HIS A 98 -6.10 2.51 16.65
C HIS A 98 -6.20 3.97 17.07
N GLU A 99 -7.42 4.45 17.30
CA GLU A 99 -7.69 5.83 17.77
C GLU A 99 -7.07 6.91 16.86
N GLY A 100 -7.01 6.65 15.55
CA GLY A 100 -6.41 7.57 14.57
C GLY A 100 -4.89 7.43 14.41
N TYR A 101 -4.29 6.35 14.92
CA TYR A 101 -2.86 6.05 14.81
C TYR A 101 -2.59 4.63 14.31
N TYR A 102 -1.36 4.36 13.88
CA TYR A 102 -0.86 3.02 13.58
C TYR A 102 0.64 2.92 13.87
N LEU A 103 1.15 1.70 14.02
CA LEU A 103 2.57 1.46 14.20
C LEU A 103 3.25 1.10 12.87
N ASP A 104 4.42 1.71 12.65
CA ASP A 104 5.35 1.37 11.56
C ASP A 104 6.80 1.32 12.08
N GLU A 105 7.42 0.14 12.14
CA GLU A 105 8.79 -0.08 12.65
C GLU A 105 9.08 0.58 14.02
N ASN A 106 8.12 0.50 14.95
CA ASN A 106 8.12 1.14 16.28
C ASN A 106 7.86 2.66 16.28
N THR A 107 7.54 3.26 15.14
CA THR A 107 7.07 4.64 15.07
C THR A 107 5.56 4.67 15.15
N LEU A 108 5.02 5.49 16.05
CA LEU A 108 3.58 5.77 16.08
C LEU A 108 3.24 6.83 15.03
N CYS A 109 2.60 6.39 13.95
CA CYS A 109 2.18 7.23 12.84
C CYS A 109 0.72 7.65 13.00
N LYS A 110 0.40 8.89 12.58
CA LYS A 110 -0.98 9.37 12.53
C LYS A 110 -1.66 8.92 11.24
N VAL A 111 -2.90 8.46 11.34
CA VAL A 111 -3.76 8.23 10.18
C VAL A 111 -4.06 9.60 9.57
N MET A 112 -3.68 9.80 8.31
CA MET A 112 -4.00 11.05 7.63
C MET A 112 -5.53 11.17 7.52
N PRO A 113 -6.11 12.34 7.81
CA PRO A 113 -7.53 12.56 7.56
C PRO A 113 -7.77 12.46 6.06
N LEU A 114 -8.93 11.94 5.64
CA LEU A 114 -9.33 11.98 4.24
C LEU A 114 -9.33 13.44 3.78
N ILE A 115 -8.26 13.88 3.13
CA ILE A 115 -8.27 15.14 2.40
C ILE A 115 -9.10 14.82 1.17
N GLN A 116 -10.40 15.11 1.24
CA GLN A 116 -11.24 15.17 0.05
C GLN A 116 -10.57 16.13 -0.93
N ASN A 117 -9.88 15.57 -1.93
CA ASN A 117 -9.28 16.21 -3.09
C ASN A 117 -9.03 17.71 -2.95
N LYS A 118 -7.89 18.09 -2.34
CA LYS A 118 -7.37 19.46 -2.50
C LYS A 118 -6.22 19.59 -3.48
N PHE A 119 -5.77 18.50 -4.08
CA PHE A 119 -4.74 18.56 -5.12
C PHE A 119 -5.13 17.73 -6.34
N ARG A 120 -6.00 18.33 -7.15
CA ARG A 120 -6.29 17.91 -8.53
C ARG A 120 -5.13 18.24 -9.50
N ASN A 121 -3.98 18.72 -9.00
CA ASN A 121 -3.02 19.47 -9.82
C ASN A 121 -1.63 18.84 -10.02
N PHE A 122 -1.39 17.57 -9.66
CA PHE A 122 -0.11 16.92 -10.06
C PHE A 122 -0.15 16.31 -11.47
N ALA A 123 -1.35 15.99 -11.97
CA ALA A 123 -1.53 15.49 -13.34
C ALA A 123 -1.59 16.61 -14.41
N GLU A 124 -1.68 17.88 -14.00
CA GLU A 124 -1.65 19.03 -14.93
C GLU A 124 -0.24 19.57 -15.16
N GLU A 125 0.73 19.31 -14.28
CA GLU A 125 2.12 19.73 -14.52
C GLU A 125 2.82 18.87 -15.59
N ILE A 126 2.46 17.58 -15.71
CA ILE A 126 3.03 16.70 -16.76
C ILE A 126 2.44 17.02 -18.15
N LYS A 127 1.24 17.61 -18.24
CA LYS A 127 0.63 17.97 -19.52
C LYS A 127 1.09 19.29 -20.11
N ASN A 128 1.78 20.12 -19.33
CA ASN A 128 2.20 21.46 -19.77
C ASN A 128 3.68 21.56 -20.15
N GLU A 129 4.50 20.52 -19.93
CA GLU A 129 5.89 20.50 -20.42
C GLU A 129 6.08 19.88 -21.82
N ASP A 130 5.08 19.15 -22.35
CA ASP A 130 5.16 18.49 -23.67
C ASP A 130 4.43 19.24 -24.81
N CYS A 131 4.08 20.52 -24.65
CA CYS A 131 3.37 21.29 -25.68
C CYS A 131 3.96 22.68 -25.97
N ALA A 132 5.22 22.94 -25.61
CA ALA A 132 5.88 24.20 -25.93
C ALA A 132 7.32 24.01 -26.46
N ASN A 133 7.48 23.32 -27.59
CA ASN A 133 8.58 23.64 -28.51
C ASN A 133 8.29 23.22 -29.97
N PRO A 134 7.73 24.10 -30.82
CA PRO A 134 7.78 23.93 -32.26
C PRO A 134 9.02 24.66 -32.80
N ALA A 135 10.18 24.05 -32.69
CA ALA A 135 11.37 24.53 -33.39
C ALA A 135 12.31 23.36 -33.66
N PHE A 136 12.08 22.70 -34.80
CA PHE A 136 13.07 22.15 -35.74
C PHE A 136 12.30 21.30 -36.78
N ALA A 137 11.67 22.01 -37.72
CA ALA A 137 11.39 21.54 -39.06
C ALA A 137 12.39 22.22 -40.01
#